data_AF-A0A959FUJ4-F1
#
_entry.id   AF-A0A959FUJ4-F1
#
_cell.length_a   1.000
_cell.length_b   1.000
_cell.length_c   1.000
_cell.angle_alpha   90.00
_cell.angle_beta   90.00
_cell.angle_gamma   90.00
#
_symmetry.space_group_name_H-M   'P 1'
#
loop_
_entity.id
_entity.type
_entity.pdbx_description
1 polymer ?
#
loop_
_entity_poly.entity_id
_entity_poly.type
_entity_poly.pdbx_seq_one_letter_code
_entity_poly.pdbx_strand_id
1 'polypeptide(L)'
;MSVNPFDSATLDAALKDLLVQVPAGAITLRDDRTQARWTAQIAPFAIAKYPVTQDLYQALTGTNPSTFQGPRRPVETISWLEAARFCNQLSSRLGLEQCYRLEDTAQNEFV
;
A
#
# COMPACT_ATOMS: atom_id res chain seq x y z
N MET A 1 -17.88 -22.83 15.71
CA MET A 1 -18.26 -21.82 14.70
C MET A 1 -16.99 -21.42 13.99
N SER A 2 -16.82 -21.86 12.74
CA SER A 2 -15.63 -21.56 11.94
C SER A 2 -15.81 -20.15 11.36
N VAL A 3 -15.23 -19.14 12.01
CA VAL A 3 -15.14 -17.80 11.43
C VAL A 3 -14.24 -17.89 10.19
N ASN A 4 -14.76 -17.55 9.03
CA ASN A 4 -13.97 -17.48 7.81
C ASN A 4 -12.99 -16.30 7.96
N PRO A 5 -11.67 -16.51 7.80
CA PRO A 5 -10.69 -15.43 7.90
C PRO A 5 -10.81 -14.37 6.78
N PHE A 6 -11.77 -14.53 5.87
CA PHE A 6 -12.08 -13.62 4.75
C PHE A 6 -13.39 -12.85 4.92
N ASP A 7 -14.02 -12.86 6.10
CA ASP A 7 -15.15 -11.97 6.37
C ASP A 7 -14.68 -10.51 6.40
N SER A 8 -15.44 -9.60 5.79
CA SER A 8 -15.08 -8.19 5.58
C SER A 8 -14.69 -7.50 6.90
N ALA A 9 -15.41 -7.79 7.98
CA ALA A 9 -15.15 -7.23 9.30
C ALA A 9 -13.80 -7.68 9.91
N THR A 10 -13.35 -8.89 9.58
CA THR A 10 -12.07 -9.44 10.06
C THR A 10 -10.89 -8.82 9.31
N LEU A 11 -11.06 -8.57 8.01
CA LEU A 11 -10.07 -7.90 7.18
C LEU A 11 -9.91 -6.42 7.58
N ASP A 12 -11.01 -5.72 7.87
CA ASP A 12 -10.98 -4.33 8.31
C ASP A 12 -10.26 -4.16 9.66
N ALA A 13 -10.50 -5.10 10.59
CA ALA A 13 -9.81 -5.12 11.87
C ALA A 13 -8.30 -5.43 11.71
N ALA A 14 -7.94 -6.37 10.84
CA ALA A 14 -6.55 -6.69 10.55
C ALA A 14 -5.81 -5.55 9.85
N LEU A 15 -6.48 -4.84 8.92
CA LEU A 15 -5.95 -3.65 8.25
C LEU A 15 -5.72 -2.49 9.23
N LYS A 16 -6.62 -2.31 10.20
CA LYS A 16 -6.43 -1.29 11.25
C LYS A 16 -5.26 -1.61 12.16
N ASP A 17 -5.03 -2.88 12.51
CA ASP A 17 -3.86 -3.27 13.31
C ASP A 17 -2.55 -3.24 12.49
N LEU A 18 -2.62 -3.36 11.17
CA LEU A 18 -1.44 -3.21 10.30
C LEU A 18 -0.89 -1.78 10.31
N LEU A 19 -1.73 -0.76 10.48
CA LEU A 19 -1.33 0.64 10.40
C LEU A 19 -0.82 1.19 11.75
N VAL A 20 0.33 1.85 11.74
CA VAL A 20 0.89 2.60 12.86
C VAL A 20 0.75 4.09 12.62
N GLN A 21 0.31 4.80 13.65
CA GLN A 21 0.22 6.26 13.65
C GLN A 21 1.61 6.86 13.83
N VAL A 22 1.99 7.73 12.91
CA VAL A 22 3.19 8.56 12.97
C VAL A 22 2.75 9.97 13.32
N PRO A 23 3.20 10.55 14.45
CA PRO A 23 2.80 11.89 14.84
C PRO A 23 3.37 12.95 13.90
N ALA A 24 2.73 14.12 13.91
CA ALA A 24 3.24 15.29 13.21
C ALA A 24 4.62 15.68 13.76
N GLY A 25 5.47 16.25 12.91
CA GLY A 25 6.78 16.71 13.35
C GLY A 25 7.62 17.35 12.25
N ALA A 26 8.76 17.87 12.66
CA ALA A 26 9.77 18.41 11.76
C ALA A 26 10.87 17.36 11.55
N ILE A 27 11.20 17.06 10.29
CA ILE A 27 12.36 16.24 9.96
C ILE A 27 13.41 17.08 9.23
N THR A 28 14.68 16.85 9.56
CA THR A 28 15.80 17.43 8.82
C THR A 28 16.24 16.45 7.74
N LEU A 29 16.05 16.83 6.49
CA LEU A 29 16.48 16.06 5.32
C LEU A 29 17.89 16.49 4.91
N ARG A 30 18.65 15.55 4.34
CA ARG A 30 19.99 15.78 3.82
C ARG A 30 20.11 15.13 2.45
N ASP A 31 20.53 15.92 1.46
CA ASP A 31 21.00 15.39 0.17
C ASP A 31 22.53 15.32 0.21
N ASP A 32 23.07 14.10 0.28
CA ASP A 32 24.51 13.87 0.32
C ASP A 32 25.22 14.24 -0.98
N ARG A 33 24.52 14.26 -2.13
CA ARG A 33 25.11 14.64 -3.42
C ARG A 33 25.35 16.14 -3.52
N THR A 34 24.44 16.95 -2.97
CA THR A 34 24.52 18.42 -3.03
C THR A 34 24.97 19.06 -1.71
N GLN A 35 25.09 18.27 -0.64
CA GLN A 35 25.29 18.70 0.74
C GLN A 35 24.20 19.65 1.27
N ALA A 36 23.06 19.75 0.57
CA ALA A 36 21.93 20.56 1.00
C ALA A 36 21.25 19.94 2.23
N ARG A 37 20.75 20.80 3.11
CA ARG A 37 19.93 20.43 4.28
C ARG A 37 18.73 21.35 4.36
N TRP A 38 17.57 20.79 4.64
CA TRP A 38 16.35 21.56 4.85
C TRP A 38 15.44 20.84 5.84
N THR A 39 14.56 21.62 6.47
CA THR A 39 13.57 21.10 7.42
C THR A 39 12.23 20.99 6.72
N ALA A 40 11.60 19.81 6.79
CA ALA A 40 10.25 19.59 6.30
C ALA A 40 9.30 19.40 7.48
N GLN A 41 8.15 20.07 7.44
CA GLN A 41 7.05 19.83 8.37
C GLN A 41 6.15 18.73 7.81
N ILE A 42 5.90 17.71 8.61
CA ILE A 42 5.11 16.55 8.24
C ILE A 42 3.86 16.52 9.12
N ALA A 43 2.69 16.47 8.47
CA ALA A 43 1.40 16.26 9.13
C ALA A 43 1.32 14.82 9.70
N PRO A 44 0.49 14.54 10.70
CA PRO A 44 0.38 13.17 11.22
C PRO A 44 -0.22 12.27 10.14
N PHE A 45 0.27 11.03 10.04
CA PHE A 45 -0.19 10.06 9.06
C PHE A 45 -0.07 8.63 9.60
N ALA A 46 -0.69 7.68 8.92
CA ALA A 46 -0.59 6.26 9.24
C ALA A 46 0.22 5.52 8.16
N ILE A 47 1.03 4.55 8.57
CA ILE A 47 1.81 3.70 7.66
C ILE A 47 1.76 2.25 8.11
N ALA A 48 1.77 1.31 7.16
CA ALA A 48 1.79 -0.12 7.47
C ALA A 48 3.09 -0.52 8.19
N LYS A 49 2.96 -1.34 9.24
CA LYS A 49 4.09 -1.92 10.01
C LYS A 49 5.02 -2.77 9.14
N TYR A 50 4.44 -3.42 8.12
CA TYR A 50 5.11 -4.38 7.25
C TYR A 50 4.78 -4.08 5.78
N PRO A 51 5.61 -4.56 4.84
CA PRO A 51 5.26 -4.60 3.43
C PRO A 51 3.93 -5.33 3.22
N VAL A 52 3.20 -4.95 2.17
CA VAL A 52 1.96 -5.63 1.77
C VAL A 52 2.27 -7.11 1.52
N THR A 53 1.57 -7.99 2.21
CA THR A 53 1.77 -9.44 2.12
C THR A 53 1.00 -10.04 0.94
N GLN A 54 1.46 -11.19 0.45
CA GLN A 54 0.83 -11.88 -0.68
C GLN A 54 -0.62 -12.26 -0.40
N ASP A 55 -0.94 -12.70 0.82
CA ASP A 55 -2.30 -13.02 1.23
C ASP A 55 -3.24 -11.79 1.21
N LEU A 56 -2.77 -10.65 1.72
CA LEU A 56 -3.51 -9.39 1.71
C LEU A 56 -3.74 -8.88 0.29
N TYR A 57 -2.69 -8.91 -0.54
CA TYR A 57 -2.79 -8.52 -1.94
C TYR A 57 -3.80 -9.40 -2.67
N GLN A 58 -3.68 -10.72 -2.54
CA GLN A 58 -4.58 -11.67 -3.19
C GLN A 58 -6.02 -11.58 -2.67
N ALA A 59 -6.22 -11.29 -1.39
CA ALA A 59 -7.56 -11.11 -0.82
C ALA A 59 -8.30 -9.90 -1.44
N LEU A 60 -7.56 -8.88 -1.88
CA LEU A 60 -8.13 -7.67 -2.49
C LEU A 60 -8.21 -7.74 -4.01
N THR A 61 -7.15 -8.19 -4.67
CA THR A 61 -7.04 -8.19 -6.14
C THR A 61 -7.44 -9.51 -6.80
N GLY A 62 -7.52 -10.60 -6.02
CA GLY A 62 -7.80 -11.95 -6.51
C GLY A 62 -6.60 -12.67 -7.14
N THR A 63 -5.44 -12.03 -7.25
CA THR A 63 -4.24 -12.59 -7.90
C THR A 63 -3.02 -12.55 -6.99
N ASN A 64 -2.05 -13.42 -7.23
CA ASN A 64 -0.75 -13.38 -6.58
C ASN A 64 0.35 -13.50 -7.66
N PRO A 65 0.97 -12.38 -8.07
CA PRO A 65 2.01 -12.36 -9.11
C PRO A 65 3.40 -12.70 -8.58
N SER A 66 3.56 -12.95 -7.27
CA SER A 66 4.87 -13.15 -6.66
C SER A 66 5.55 -14.42 -7.16
N THR A 67 6.82 -14.29 -7.51
CA THR A 67 7.74 -15.38 -7.80
C THR A 67 8.04 -16.19 -6.53
N PHE A 68 8.28 -15.52 -5.39
CA PHE A 68 8.66 -16.16 -4.13
C PHE A 68 7.45 -16.44 -3.24
N GLN A 69 6.83 -17.60 -3.41
CA GLN A 69 5.57 -17.90 -2.75
C GLN A 69 5.65 -18.02 -1.22
N GLY A 70 4.67 -17.41 -0.54
CA GLY A 70 4.40 -17.56 0.88
C GLY A 70 3.40 -16.50 1.38
N PRO A 71 2.32 -16.88 2.08
CA PRO A 71 1.20 -15.96 2.36
C PRO A 71 1.62 -14.69 3.09
N ARG A 72 2.50 -14.81 4.09
CA ARG A 72 3.03 -13.70 4.88
C ARG A 72 4.32 -13.08 4.32
N ARG A 73 4.72 -13.44 3.10
CA ARG A 73 5.85 -12.79 2.42
C ARG A 73 5.37 -11.51 1.74
N PRO A 74 6.26 -10.53 1.52
CA PRO A 74 5.94 -9.37 0.70
C PRO A 74 5.47 -9.80 -0.68
N VAL A 75 4.45 -9.11 -1.20
CA VAL A 75 4.09 -9.21 -2.61
C VAL A 75 5.19 -8.55 -3.44
N GLU A 76 5.60 -9.21 -4.50
CA GLU A 76 6.57 -8.70 -5.48
C GLU A 76 6.13 -9.06 -6.91
N THR A 77 6.90 -8.61 -7.91
CA THR A 77 6.56 -8.73 -9.34
C THR A 77 5.26 -8.01 -9.70
N ILE A 78 5.03 -6.85 -9.06
CA ILE A 78 3.96 -5.92 -9.44
C ILE A 78 4.53 -4.65 -10.05
N SER A 79 3.85 -4.14 -11.07
CA SER A 79 4.10 -2.81 -11.62
C SER A 79 3.67 -1.73 -10.63
N TRP A 80 4.21 -0.52 -10.81
CA TRP A 80 3.78 0.65 -10.04
C TRP A 80 2.27 0.92 -10.22
N LEU A 81 1.75 0.72 -11.43
CA LEU A 81 0.33 0.92 -11.72
C LEU A 81 -0.55 -0.07 -10.96
N GLU A 82 -0.15 -1.33 -10.86
CA GLU A 82 -0.85 -2.33 -10.05
C GLU A 82 -0.80 -2.00 -8.55
N ALA A 83 0.34 -1.53 -8.05
CA ALA A 83 0.44 -1.06 -6.66
C ALA A 83 -0.51 0.11 -6.38
N ALA A 84 -0.58 1.10 -7.28
CA ALA A 84 -1.51 2.23 -7.13
C ALA A 84 -2.98 1.80 -7.22
N ARG A 85 -3.32 0.85 -8.12
CA ARG A 85 -4.66 0.25 -8.21
C ARG A 85 -5.02 -0.47 -6.90
N PHE A 86 -4.10 -1.24 -6.34
CA PHE A 86 -4.27 -1.89 -5.04
C PHE A 86 -4.58 -0.87 -3.94
N CYS A 87 -3.82 0.24 -3.86
CA CYS A 87 -4.08 1.30 -2.89
C CYS A 87 -5.49 1.90 -3.03
N ASN A 88 -5.95 2.16 -4.26
CA ASN A 88 -7.30 2.68 -4.48
C ASN A 88 -8.39 1.67 -4.11
N GLN A 89 -8.20 0.37 -4.41
CA GLN A 89 -9.12 -0.68 -4.00
C GLN A 89 -9.18 -0.80 -2.47
N LEU A 90 -8.03 -0.71 -1.81
CA LEU A 90 -7.93 -0.70 -0.36
C LEU A 90 -8.66 0.52 0.23
N SER A 91 -8.45 1.72 -0.31
CA SER A 91 -9.21 2.91 0.10
C SER A 91 -10.71 2.70 -0.05
N SER A 92 -11.16 2.19 -1.20
CA SER A 92 -12.57 1.91 -1.45
C SER A 92 -13.17 0.91 -0.46
N ARG A 93 -12.42 -0.12 -0.07
CA ARG A 93 -12.84 -1.11 0.93
C ARG A 93 -12.97 -0.51 2.32
N LEU A 94 -12.05 0.38 2.69
CA LEU A 94 -12.06 1.08 3.97
C LEU A 94 -13.01 2.29 4.01
N GLY A 95 -13.73 2.57 2.92
CA GLY A 95 -14.61 3.74 2.80
C GLY A 95 -13.86 5.07 2.75
N LEU A 96 -12.59 5.04 2.32
CA LEU A 96 -11.73 6.21 2.15
C LEU A 96 -11.75 6.71 0.70
N GLU A 97 -11.40 7.97 0.51
CA GLU A 97 -11.22 8.54 -0.83
C GLU A 97 -10.01 7.89 -1.54
N GLN A 98 -10.15 7.67 -2.84
CA GLN A 98 -9.07 7.14 -3.67
C GLN A 98 -8.04 8.23 -3.93
N CYS A 99 -6.76 7.95 -3.64
CA CYS A 99 -5.70 8.96 -3.75
C CYS A 99 -5.08 9.03 -5.15
N TYR A 100 -5.06 7.92 -5.90
CA TYR A 100 -4.39 7.86 -7.19
C TYR A 100 -5.39 8.08 -8.32
N ARG A 101 -5.14 9.10 -9.16
CA ARG A 101 -5.81 9.20 -10.46
C ARG A 101 -4.98 8.42 -11.48
N LEU A 102 -5.54 7.31 -11.94
CA LEU A 102 -4.90 6.45 -12.92
C LEU A 102 -5.54 6.75 -14.27
N GLU A 103 -4.75 7.29 -15.18
CA GLU A 103 -5.14 7.38 -16.58
C GLU A 103 -4.95 6.00 -17.18
N ASP A 104 -6.00 5.45 -17.79
CA ASP A 104 -5.93 4.16 -18.45
C ASP A 104 -5.21 4.37 -19.79
N THR A 105 -3.89 4.53 -19.74
CA THR A 105 -3.04 4.41 -20.94
C THR A 105 -2.89 2.93 -21.29
N ALA A 106 -4.01 2.26 -21.47
CA ALA A 106 -4.08 1.13 -22.36
C ALA A 106 -3.96 1.70 -23.77
N GLN A 107 -2.97 1.21 -24.53
CA GLN A 107 -2.52 1.66 -25.85
C GLN A 107 -1.39 2.70 -25.80
N ASN A 108 -0.17 2.20 -25.64
CA ASN A 108 0.90 2.67 -26.52
C ASN A 108 1.46 1.45 -27.24
N GLU A 109 1.01 1.34 -28.50
CA GLU A 109 1.71 0.72 -29.59
C GLU A 109 3.20 1.08 -29.51
N PHE A 110 4.07 0.08 -29.66
CA PHE A 110 5.43 0.32 -30.09
C PHE A 110 5.36 0.72 -31.57
N VAL A 111 5.55 2.01 -31.87
CA VAL A 111 5.98 2.49 -33.19
C VAL A 111 7.49 2.31 -33.29
#